data_AF-A0AAU5FS68-F1
#
_entry.id   AF-A0AAU5FS68-F1
#
_cell.length_a   1.000
_cell.length_b   1.000
_cell.length_c   1.000
_cell.angle_alpha   90.00
_cell.angle_beta   90.00
_cell.angle_gamma   90.00
#
_symmetry.space_group_name_H-M   'P 1'
#
loop_
_entity.id
_entity.type
_entity.pdbx_description
1 polymer ?
#
loop_
_entity_poly.entity_id
_entity_poly.type
_entity_poly.pdbx_seq_one_letter_code
_entity_poly.pdbx_strand_id
1 'polypeptide(L)'
;MSATGVWIVGTVPDEAVAGIRREFPRLPFVGCLSPRFPEDLTWWREKSSGEQFFDLSDPRRPVPTASALRFSAFVENSRITVDAVERMKDAVMDLFSQEGGEGLFCATARKASPAVALAYALGPTETLQLPGWFGDFLLSSEQVLTALPKAENALDLTRDQRAAVVSRAREWMTFMGDDPDHDAEQLIDGPLKVLRSAARTGNAVAGQTRWY
;
A
#
# COMPACT_ATOMS: atom_id res chain seq x y z
N MET A 1 -11.38 -18.21 -11.25
CA MET A 1 -10.68 -16.95 -11.58
C MET A 1 -9.76 -16.66 -10.40
N SER A 2 -8.43 -16.60 -10.57
CA SER A 2 -7.55 -16.23 -9.44
C SER A 2 -7.39 -14.72 -9.43
N ALA A 3 -7.86 -14.08 -8.37
CA ALA A 3 -7.71 -12.64 -8.20
C ALA A 3 -6.22 -12.27 -8.09
N THR A 4 -5.79 -11.22 -8.78
CA THR A 4 -4.43 -10.65 -8.72
C THR A 4 -4.51 -9.25 -8.15
N GLY A 5 -3.85 -9.02 -7.02
CA GLY A 5 -3.72 -7.69 -6.45
C GLY A 5 -2.60 -6.93 -7.15
N VAL A 6 -2.86 -5.67 -7.49
CA VAL A 6 -1.91 -4.78 -8.14
C VAL A 6 -1.78 -3.53 -7.27
N TRP A 7 -0.55 -3.04 -7.10
CA TRP A 7 -0.26 -1.76 -6.49
C TRP A 7 0.54 -0.92 -7.46
N ILE A 8 -0.02 0.23 -7.84
CA ILE A 8 0.63 1.19 -8.73
C ILE A 8 0.85 2.48 -7.96
N VAL A 9 2.05 3.06 -8.09
CA VAL A 9 2.38 4.39 -7.60
C VAL A 9 3.00 5.16 -8.76
N GLY A 10 2.47 6.33 -9.08
CA GLY A 10 2.92 7.09 -10.23
C GLY A 10 2.89 8.59 -10.00
N THR A 11 3.82 9.30 -10.64
CA THR A 11 3.78 10.76 -10.74
C THR A 11 2.67 11.17 -11.71
N VAL A 12 1.94 12.22 -11.36
CA VAL A 12 0.90 12.80 -12.20
C VAL A 12 1.04 14.33 -12.22
N PRO A 13 0.52 15.01 -13.25
CA PRO A 13 0.48 16.47 -13.24
C PRO A 13 -0.38 17.00 -12.09
N ASP A 14 0.02 18.12 -11.48
CA ASP A 14 -0.69 18.70 -10.32
C ASP A 14 -2.09 19.18 -10.71
N GLU A 15 -2.24 19.72 -11.92
CA GLU A 15 -3.53 20.12 -12.49
C GLU A 15 -4.49 18.95 -12.67
N ALA A 16 -3.96 17.73 -12.89
CA ALA A 16 -4.78 16.53 -12.98
C ALA A 16 -5.35 16.14 -11.61
N VAL A 17 -4.55 16.24 -10.54
CA VAL A 17 -5.04 16.06 -9.16
C VAL A 17 -6.12 17.09 -8.82
N ALA A 18 -5.93 18.36 -9.19
CA ALA A 18 -6.94 19.38 -9.03
C ALA A 18 -8.21 19.10 -9.87
N GLY A 19 -8.07 18.50 -11.04
CA GLY A 19 -9.17 17.99 -11.87
C GLY A 19 -9.98 16.91 -11.16
N ILE A 20 -9.30 15.85 -10.70
CA ILE A 20 -9.92 14.74 -9.96
C ILE A 20 -10.67 15.25 -8.72
N ARG A 21 -10.06 16.15 -7.94
CA ARG A 21 -10.71 16.72 -6.74
C ARG A 21 -11.93 17.59 -7.07
N ARG A 22 -11.97 18.24 -8.23
CA ARG A 22 -13.15 19.01 -8.68
C ARG A 22 -14.27 18.10 -9.18
N GLU A 23 -13.94 17.02 -9.86
CA GLU A 23 -14.91 16.04 -10.34
C GLU A 23 -15.52 15.22 -9.18
N PHE A 24 -14.71 14.92 -8.16
CA PHE A 24 -15.10 14.11 -7.00
C PHE A 24 -14.95 14.86 -5.65
N PRO A 25 -15.60 16.02 -5.45
CA PRO A 25 -15.30 16.96 -4.36
C PRO A 25 -15.68 16.49 -2.95
N ARG A 26 -16.39 15.36 -2.83
CA ARG A 26 -16.85 14.79 -1.56
C ARG A 26 -16.43 13.34 -1.35
N LEU A 27 -15.65 12.78 -2.27
CA LEU A 27 -15.17 11.41 -2.13
C LEU A 27 -13.79 11.42 -1.47
N PRO A 28 -13.63 10.72 -0.34
CA PRO A 28 -12.29 10.45 0.15
C PRO A 28 -11.57 9.55 -0.85
N PHE A 29 -10.38 9.96 -1.31
CA PHE A 29 -9.47 9.04 -2.02
C PHE A 29 -8.99 7.93 -1.08
N VAL A 30 -8.94 8.23 0.22
CA VAL A 30 -8.64 7.31 1.31
C VAL A 30 -9.64 7.51 2.43
N GLY A 31 -10.11 6.43 3.05
CA GLY A 31 -11.02 6.51 4.18
C GLY A 31 -11.65 5.16 4.47
N CYS A 32 -12.23 4.99 5.65
CA CYS A 32 -12.86 3.75 6.05
C CYS A 32 -14.29 4.02 6.53
N LEU A 33 -15.25 3.24 6.04
CA LEU A 33 -16.65 3.31 6.48
C LEU A 33 -17.01 2.24 7.52
N SER A 34 -16.10 1.31 7.81
CA SER A 34 -16.34 0.26 8.79
C SER A 34 -16.39 0.83 10.22
N PRO A 35 -17.43 0.53 11.01
CA PRO A 35 -17.54 0.95 12.40
C PRO A 35 -16.50 0.27 13.30
N ARG A 36 -15.88 -0.84 12.86
CA ARG A 36 -14.82 -1.55 13.60
C ARG A 36 -13.45 -0.93 13.43
N PHE A 37 -13.28 0.00 12.49
CA PHE A 37 -11.98 0.57 12.16
C PHE A 37 -11.20 1.14 13.35
N PRO A 38 -11.82 1.88 14.31
CA PRO A 38 -11.08 2.35 15.48
C PRO A 38 -10.56 1.19 16.36
N GLU A 39 -11.36 0.14 16.53
CA GLU A 39 -10.98 -1.05 17.32
C GLU A 39 -9.82 -1.79 16.66
N ASP A 40 -9.92 -2.04 15.35
CA ASP A 40 -8.89 -2.78 14.61
C ASP A 40 -7.61 -1.97 14.44
N LEU A 41 -7.70 -0.64 14.27
CA LEU A 41 -6.52 0.22 14.28
C LEU A 41 -5.83 0.23 15.65
N THR A 42 -6.60 0.20 16.73
CA THR A 42 -6.07 0.14 18.10
C THR A 42 -5.38 -1.20 18.34
N TRP A 43 -6.04 -2.31 17.99
CA TRP A 43 -5.43 -3.64 18.04
C TRP A 43 -4.14 -3.71 17.21
N TRP A 44 -4.16 -3.18 15.99
CA TRP A 44 -2.99 -3.22 15.13
C TRP A 44 -1.82 -2.43 15.74
N ARG A 45 -2.08 -1.25 16.31
CA ARG A 45 -1.04 -0.43 16.98
C ARG A 45 -0.49 -1.05 18.24
N GLU A 46 -1.33 -1.66 19.06
CA GLU A 46 -0.98 -2.00 20.44
C GLU A 46 -0.64 -3.47 20.65
N LYS A 47 -1.20 -4.38 19.82
CA LYS A 47 -1.16 -5.82 20.09
C LYS A 47 -0.51 -6.64 18.97
N SER A 48 -0.61 -6.20 17.72
CA SER A 48 -0.20 -7.02 16.57
C SER A 48 1.29 -7.41 16.58
N SER A 49 2.17 -6.61 17.18
CA SER A 49 3.61 -6.87 17.22
C SER A 49 4.00 -8.11 18.02
N GLY A 50 3.16 -8.55 18.97
CA GLY A 50 3.37 -9.75 19.78
C GLY A 50 2.65 -10.99 19.26
N GLU A 51 1.86 -10.87 18.19
CA GLU A 51 1.04 -11.96 17.66
C GLU A 51 1.73 -12.67 16.49
N GLN A 52 1.57 -13.99 16.42
CA GLN A 52 2.01 -14.76 15.27
C GLN A 52 0.95 -14.71 14.18
N PHE A 53 1.35 -14.33 12.97
CA PHE A 53 0.45 -14.23 11.82
C PHE A 53 0.37 -15.53 11.00
N PHE A 54 1.40 -16.37 11.09
CA PHE A 54 1.44 -17.66 10.41
C PHE A 54 1.86 -18.75 11.39
N ASP A 55 1.15 -19.86 11.36
CA ASP A 55 1.55 -21.09 12.03
C ASP A 55 2.55 -21.83 11.13
N LEU A 56 3.77 -22.02 11.65
CA LEU A 56 4.88 -22.68 10.96
C LEU A 56 5.15 -24.09 11.48
N SER A 57 4.21 -24.69 12.22
CA SER A 57 4.34 -26.05 12.76
C SER A 57 4.58 -27.10 11.67
N ASP A 58 4.02 -26.89 10.48
CA ASP A 58 4.44 -27.56 9.24
C ASP A 58 5.11 -26.53 8.30
N PRO A 59 6.46 -26.50 8.22
CA PRO A 59 7.17 -25.56 7.35
C PRO A 59 6.84 -25.70 5.85
N ARG A 60 6.27 -26.83 5.43
CA ARG A 60 5.86 -27.06 4.05
C ARG A 60 4.47 -26.52 3.76
N ARG A 61 3.68 -26.26 4.80
CA ARG A 61 2.30 -25.76 4.73
C ARG A 61 2.02 -24.72 5.82
N PRO A 62 2.65 -23.54 5.77
CA PRO A 62 2.29 -22.43 6.64
C PRO A 62 0.81 -22.11 6.52
N VAL A 63 0.14 -21.87 7.66
CA VAL A 63 -1.29 -21.56 7.70
C VAL A 63 -1.50 -20.17 8.32
N PRO A 64 -2.33 -19.29 7.73
CA PRO A 64 -2.73 -18.04 8.35
C PRO A 64 -3.40 -18.25 9.70
N THR A 65 -2.95 -17.53 10.73
CA THR A 65 -3.58 -17.52 12.04
C THR A 65 -4.78 -16.57 12.08
N ALA A 66 -5.51 -16.55 13.19
CA ALA A 66 -6.57 -15.58 13.42
C ALA A 66 -6.10 -14.12 13.30
N SER A 67 -4.84 -13.83 13.65
CA SER A 67 -4.24 -12.50 13.57
C SER A 67 -4.02 -12.06 12.13
N ALA A 68 -3.53 -12.96 11.25
CA ALA A 68 -3.41 -12.66 9.83
C ALA A 68 -4.77 -12.42 9.17
N LEU A 69 -5.76 -13.26 9.49
CA LEU A 69 -7.13 -13.07 8.99
C LEU A 69 -7.75 -11.76 9.50
N ARG A 70 -7.53 -11.40 10.77
CA ARG A 70 -7.98 -10.12 11.33
C ARG A 70 -7.33 -8.94 10.61
N PHE A 71 -6.03 -8.98 10.34
CA PHE A 71 -5.35 -7.92 9.61
C PHE A 71 -5.86 -7.81 8.17
N SER A 72 -6.03 -8.93 7.47
CA SER A 72 -6.62 -8.93 6.11
C SER A 72 -8.01 -8.29 6.12
N ALA A 73 -8.88 -8.71 7.05
CA ALA A 73 -10.22 -8.16 7.19
C ALA A 73 -10.19 -6.67 7.57
N PHE A 74 -9.27 -6.25 8.44
CA PHE A 74 -9.09 -4.84 8.79
C PHE A 74 -8.77 -3.99 7.55
N VAL A 75 -7.83 -4.45 6.72
CA VAL A 75 -7.47 -3.73 5.48
C VAL A 75 -8.61 -3.74 4.47
N GLU A 76 -9.26 -4.89 4.25
CA GLU A 76 -10.41 -4.98 3.35
C GLU A 76 -11.54 -4.03 3.78
N ASN A 77 -11.85 -3.99 5.08
CA ASN A 77 -12.86 -3.10 5.65
C ASN A 77 -12.45 -1.62 5.61
N SER A 78 -11.16 -1.32 5.45
CA SER A 78 -10.66 0.03 5.28
C SER A 78 -10.86 0.58 3.87
N ARG A 79 -11.27 -0.24 2.90
CA ARG A 79 -11.53 0.21 1.53
C ARG A 79 -12.96 0.73 1.40
N ILE A 80 -13.14 1.77 0.58
CA ILE A 80 -14.46 2.26 0.19
C ILE A 80 -14.79 1.68 -1.18
N THR A 81 -15.78 0.80 -1.23
CA THR A 81 -16.17 0.06 -2.45
C THR A 81 -17.43 0.63 -3.11
N VAL A 82 -17.61 1.96 -3.10
CA VAL A 82 -18.74 2.60 -3.78
C VAL A 82 -18.35 2.90 -5.22
N ASP A 83 -19.28 2.73 -6.18
CA ASP A 83 -19.03 2.93 -7.62
C ASP A 83 -18.36 4.26 -7.95
N ALA A 84 -18.69 5.32 -7.20
CA ALA A 84 -18.11 6.64 -7.38
C ALA A 84 -16.61 6.67 -7.02
N VAL A 85 -16.18 5.90 -6.01
CA VAL A 85 -14.76 5.76 -5.67
C VAL A 85 -14.04 4.95 -6.74
N GLU A 86 -14.62 3.84 -7.23
CA GLU A 86 -14.00 3.08 -8.33
C GLU A 86 -13.83 3.92 -9.59
N ARG A 87 -14.84 4.71 -10.00
CA ARG A 87 -14.70 5.65 -11.13
C ARG A 87 -13.61 6.69 -10.94
N MET A 88 -13.48 7.24 -9.73
CA MET A 88 -12.38 8.18 -9.42
C MET A 88 -11.02 7.51 -9.54
N LYS A 89 -10.95 6.26 -9.09
CA LYS A 89 -9.78 5.40 -9.14
C LYS A 89 -9.42 5.08 -10.61
N ASP A 90 -10.40 4.78 -11.46
CA ASP A 90 -10.20 4.61 -12.91
C ASP A 90 -9.68 5.89 -13.56
N ALA A 91 -10.29 7.04 -13.24
CA ALA A 91 -9.82 8.33 -13.72
C ALA A 91 -8.36 8.62 -13.31
N VAL A 92 -7.92 8.19 -12.13
CA VAL A 92 -6.51 8.27 -11.72
C VAL A 92 -5.63 7.28 -12.46
N MET A 93 -6.13 6.08 -12.78
CA MET A 93 -5.38 5.09 -13.56
C MET A 93 -5.03 5.62 -14.96
N ASP A 94 -5.97 6.35 -15.58
CA ASP A 94 -5.78 6.96 -16.89
C ASP A 94 -4.70 8.06 -16.90
N LEU A 95 -4.30 8.58 -15.73
CA LEU A 95 -3.23 9.57 -15.59
C LEU A 95 -1.83 8.96 -15.56
N PHE A 96 -1.71 7.66 -15.26
CA PHE A 96 -0.40 7.03 -15.19
C PHE A 96 0.21 6.85 -16.57
N SER A 97 1.46 7.32 -16.72
CA SER A 97 2.24 7.13 -17.94
C SER A 97 2.34 5.65 -18.27
N GLN A 98 2.02 5.30 -19.52
CA GLN A 98 2.24 3.95 -20.05
C GLN A 98 3.73 3.71 -20.35
N GLU A 99 4.50 4.79 -20.54
CA GLU A 99 5.94 4.76 -20.68
C GLU A 99 6.52 4.68 -19.26
N GLY A 100 6.98 3.49 -18.87
CA GLY A 100 7.60 3.25 -17.57
C GLY A 100 8.85 4.12 -17.34
N GLY A 101 9.31 4.23 -16.09
CA GLY A 101 10.47 5.05 -15.74
C GLY A 101 10.53 5.36 -14.26
N GLU A 102 11.36 6.33 -13.85
CA GLU A 102 11.50 6.72 -12.43
C GLU A 102 10.21 7.29 -11.81
N GLY A 103 9.24 7.69 -12.65
CA GLY A 103 7.95 8.20 -12.23
C GLY A 103 6.85 7.16 -12.08
N LEU A 104 7.14 5.86 -12.24
CA LEU A 104 6.15 4.79 -12.11
C LEU A 104 6.73 3.57 -11.39
N PHE A 105 5.96 3.06 -10.45
CA PHE A 105 6.18 1.78 -9.79
C PHE A 105 4.91 0.94 -9.91
N CYS A 106 5.08 -0.34 -10.23
CA CYS A 106 3.99 -1.32 -10.27
C CYS A 106 4.47 -2.63 -9.68
N ALA A 107 3.69 -3.19 -8.76
CA ALA A 107 3.88 -4.53 -8.24
C ALA A 107 2.57 -5.30 -8.32
N THR A 108 2.68 -6.61 -8.56
CA THR A 108 1.54 -7.52 -8.62
C THR A 108 1.78 -8.69 -7.69
N ALA A 109 0.72 -9.22 -7.08
CA ALA A 109 0.79 -10.48 -6.34
C ALA A 109 -0.51 -11.26 -6.54
N ARG A 110 -0.40 -12.56 -6.74
CA ARG A 110 -1.57 -13.42 -6.88
C ARG A 110 -2.21 -13.65 -5.50
N LYS A 111 -3.54 -13.44 -5.42
CA LYS A 111 -4.39 -13.53 -4.20
C LYS A 111 -3.96 -12.66 -3.01
N ALA A 112 -2.94 -11.83 -3.16
CA ALA A 112 -2.43 -10.92 -2.15
C ALA A 112 -2.35 -9.50 -2.70
N SER A 113 -2.22 -8.52 -1.81
CA SER A 113 -1.95 -7.13 -2.18
C SER A 113 -0.53 -6.76 -1.78
N PRO A 114 0.32 -6.30 -2.72
CA PRO A 114 1.69 -5.88 -2.41
C PRO A 114 1.76 -4.76 -1.37
N ALA A 115 0.85 -3.78 -1.44
CA ALA A 115 0.80 -2.70 -0.45
C ALA A 115 0.46 -3.20 0.97
N VAL A 116 -0.40 -4.22 1.07
CA VAL A 116 -0.75 -4.86 2.35
C VAL A 116 0.41 -5.68 2.88
N ALA A 117 1.14 -6.36 2.01
CA ALA A 117 2.34 -7.09 2.38
C ALA A 117 3.40 -6.16 2.99
N LEU A 118 3.61 -4.98 2.39
CA LEU A 118 4.50 -3.96 2.95
C LEU A 118 4.00 -3.45 4.30
N ALA A 119 2.71 -3.14 4.41
CA ALA A 119 2.12 -2.66 5.66
C ALA A 119 2.24 -3.68 6.80
N TYR A 120 2.03 -4.97 6.50
CA TYR A 120 2.25 -6.06 7.43
C TYR A 120 3.73 -6.16 7.85
N ALA A 121 4.65 -6.04 6.89
CA ALA A 121 6.07 -6.22 7.12
C ALA A 121 6.68 -5.09 7.96
N LEU A 122 6.29 -3.85 7.67
CA LEU A 122 6.68 -2.66 8.42
C LEU A 122 6.02 -2.63 9.80
N GLY A 123 4.75 -3.02 9.88
CA GLY A 123 3.95 -2.85 11.09
C GLY A 123 3.34 -1.45 11.19
N PRO A 124 2.59 -1.18 12.26
CA PRO A 124 1.73 0.00 12.37
C PRO A 124 2.53 1.32 12.40
N THR A 125 3.64 1.39 13.14
CA THR A 125 4.35 2.66 13.41
C THR A 125 4.93 3.27 12.13
N GLU A 126 5.60 2.45 11.33
CA GLU A 126 6.22 2.85 10.07
C GLU A 126 5.15 3.01 8.98
N THR A 127 4.17 2.11 8.91
CA THR A 127 3.11 2.21 7.88
C THR A 127 2.29 3.49 8.01
N LEU A 128 2.00 3.93 9.24
CA LEU A 128 1.20 5.15 9.47
C LEU A 128 1.94 6.45 9.12
N GLN A 129 3.24 6.37 8.85
CA GLN A 129 4.02 7.49 8.31
C GLN A 129 3.98 7.56 6.78
N LEU A 130 3.61 6.46 6.11
CA LEU A 130 3.47 6.41 4.66
C LEU A 130 2.22 7.18 4.20
N PRO A 131 2.21 7.68 2.94
CA PRO A 131 1.04 8.34 2.39
C PRO A 131 -0.21 7.46 2.36
N GLY A 132 -1.33 8.03 2.83
CA GLY A 132 -2.66 7.45 2.72
C GLY A 132 -2.86 6.16 3.53
N TRP A 133 -3.55 5.18 2.94
CA TRP A 133 -3.92 3.93 3.61
C TRP A 133 -3.70 2.74 2.69
N PHE A 134 -2.84 1.82 3.12
CA PHE A 134 -2.58 0.54 2.46
C PHE A 134 -2.36 0.63 0.94
N GLY A 135 -1.61 1.66 0.51
CA GLY A 135 -1.21 1.88 -0.88
C GLY A 135 -2.09 2.82 -1.68
N ASP A 136 -3.27 3.19 -1.18
CA ASP A 136 -4.14 4.21 -1.80
C ASP A 136 -3.77 5.60 -1.27
N PHE A 137 -3.50 6.58 -2.15
CA PHE A 137 -3.32 8.00 -1.82
C PHE A 137 -3.34 8.90 -3.07
N LEU A 138 -3.63 10.19 -2.88
CA LEU A 138 -3.59 11.21 -3.95
C LEU A 138 -3.06 12.53 -3.39
N LEU A 139 -1.78 12.81 -3.64
CA LEU A 139 -1.05 13.98 -3.13
C LEU A 139 -0.82 15.01 -4.23
N SER A 140 -1.04 16.29 -3.94
CA SER A 140 -0.48 17.39 -4.74
C SER A 140 1.05 17.45 -4.58
N SER A 141 1.71 18.17 -5.47
CA SER A 141 3.15 18.47 -5.40
C SER A 141 3.59 19.03 -4.04
N GLU A 142 2.84 19.98 -3.47
CA GLU A 142 3.08 20.50 -2.12
C GLU A 142 2.95 19.42 -1.03
N GLN A 143 1.95 18.55 -1.15
CA GLN A 143 1.75 17.46 -0.19
C GLN A 143 2.84 16.40 -0.31
N VAL A 144 3.41 16.18 -1.51
CA VAL A 144 4.56 15.30 -1.71
C VAL A 144 5.76 15.80 -0.91
N LEU A 145 6.06 17.11 -0.93
CA LEU A 145 7.16 17.68 -0.14
C LEU A 145 6.98 17.48 1.37
N THR A 146 5.74 17.46 1.84
CA THR A 146 5.41 17.21 3.26
C THR A 146 5.45 15.71 3.61
N ALA A 147 5.06 14.84 2.68
CA ALA A 147 4.97 13.40 2.91
C ALA A 147 6.32 12.69 2.73
N LEU A 148 7.16 13.15 1.81
CA LEU A 148 8.43 12.50 1.46
C LEU A 148 9.34 12.29 2.68
N PRO A 149 9.61 13.28 3.55
CA PRO A 149 10.48 13.06 4.71
C PRO A 149 9.95 11.98 5.67
N LYS A 150 8.63 11.86 5.82
CA LYS A 150 8.00 10.83 6.66
C LYS A 150 8.15 9.45 6.04
N ALA A 151 7.94 9.35 4.72
CA ALA A 151 8.13 8.10 3.99
C ALA A 151 9.60 7.67 4.00
N GLU A 152 10.55 8.60 3.86
CA GLU A 152 11.98 8.33 3.99
C GLU A 152 12.33 7.82 5.38
N ASN A 153 11.87 8.49 6.44
CA ASN A 153 12.13 8.04 7.81
C ASN A 153 11.52 6.66 8.12
N ALA A 154 10.31 6.38 7.60
CA ALA A 154 9.65 5.09 7.79
C ALA A 154 10.38 3.93 7.09
N LEU A 155 11.14 4.24 6.04
CA LEU A 155 11.87 3.29 5.21
C LEU A 155 13.39 3.40 5.39
N ASP A 156 13.87 4.22 6.33
CA ASP A 156 15.27 4.32 6.73
C ASP A 156 15.65 3.13 7.62
N LEU A 157 15.67 1.95 7.00
CA LEU A 157 15.90 0.68 7.65
C LEU A 157 17.39 0.35 7.64
N THR A 158 17.93 -0.04 8.79
CA THR A 158 19.23 -0.72 8.83
C THR A 158 19.20 -1.98 7.97
N ARG A 159 20.37 -2.51 7.60
CA ARG A 159 20.46 -3.74 6.79
C ARG A 159 19.63 -4.89 7.36
N ASP A 160 19.70 -5.10 8.67
CA ASP A 160 19.00 -6.21 9.33
C ASP A 160 17.49 -5.98 9.38
N GLN A 161 17.06 -4.74 9.65
CA GLN A 161 15.64 -4.38 9.57
C GLN A 161 15.09 -4.54 8.16
N ARG A 162 15.84 -4.11 7.13
CA ARG A 162 15.45 -4.27 5.72
C ARG A 162 15.29 -5.75 5.37
N ALA A 163 16.25 -6.60 5.77
CA ALA A 163 16.15 -8.04 5.54
C ALA A 163 14.91 -8.65 6.23
N ALA A 164 14.59 -8.23 7.45
CA ALA A 164 13.40 -8.68 8.16
C ALA A 164 12.09 -8.24 7.48
N VAL A 165 12.01 -6.98 7.04
CA VAL A 165 10.85 -6.45 6.31
C VAL A 165 10.65 -7.20 4.99
N VAL A 166 11.73 -7.41 4.22
CA VAL A 166 11.71 -8.19 2.97
C VAL A 166 11.22 -9.61 3.21
N SER A 167 11.71 -10.28 4.26
CA SER A 167 11.26 -11.64 4.62
C SER A 167 9.76 -11.66 4.95
N ARG A 168 9.29 -10.76 5.82
CA ARG A 168 7.89 -10.67 6.24
C ARG A 168 6.95 -10.33 5.09
N ALA A 169 7.35 -9.41 4.21
CA ALA A 169 6.56 -9.10 3.01
C ALA A 169 6.44 -10.34 2.13
N ARG A 170 7.53 -11.12 1.99
CA ARG A 170 7.52 -12.37 1.24
C ARG A 170 6.64 -13.44 1.85
N GLU A 171 6.69 -13.60 3.17
CA GLU A 171 5.80 -14.51 3.91
C GLU A 171 4.33 -14.16 3.65
N TRP A 172 3.97 -12.87 3.73
CA TRP A 172 2.59 -12.45 3.45
C TRP A 172 2.15 -12.78 2.03
N MET A 173 2.93 -12.42 1.02
CA MET A 173 2.58 -12.68 -0.40
C MET A 173 2.55 -14.17 -0.73
N THR A 174 3.35 -15.00 -0.04
CA THR A 174 3.35 -16.45 -0.22
C THR A 174 2.19 -17.12 0.50
N PHE A 175 1.95 -16.77 1.76
CA PHE A 175 1.04 -17.52 2.65
C PHE A 175 -0.40 -16.99 2.67
N MET A 176 -0.62 -15.70 2.43
CA MET A 176 -1.96 -15.14 2.20
C MET A 176 -2.34 -15.16 0.71
N GLY A 177 -1.35 -15.13 -0.16
CA GLY A 177 -1.52 -15.23 -1.60
C GLY A 177 -1.28 -16.63 -2.12
N ASP A 178 -0.39 -16.74 -3.10
CA ASP A 178 0.26 -17.95 -3.59
C ASP A 178 1.43 -17.59 -4.53
N ASP A 179 2.15 -16.50 -4.23
CA ASP A 179 3.21 -15.94 -5.06
C ASP A 179 4.56 -15.88 -4.31
N PRO A 180 5.46 -16.85 -4.51
CA PRO A 180 6.77 -16.88 -3.85
C PRO A 180 7.84 -16.04 -4.55
N ASP A 181 7.64 -15.67 -5.82
CA ASP A 181 8.70 -15.15 -6.72
C ASP A 181 8.63 -13.62 -6.91
N HIS A 182 7.91 -12.90 -6.05
CA HIS A 182 7.88 -11.43 -6.12
C HIS A 182 9.20 -10.79 -5.68
N ASP A 183 9.46 -9.62 -6.25
CA ASP A 183 10.57 -8.76 -5.82
C ASP A 183 10.13 -7.88 -4.63
N ALA A 184 10.16 -8.48 -3.43
CA ALA A 184 9.78 -7.83 -2.18
C ALA A 184 10.55 -6.53 -1.92
N GLU A 185 11.79 -6.46 -2.41
CA GLU A 185 12.65 -5.31 -2.21
C GLU A 185 12.09 -4.07 -2.90
N GLN A 186 11.46 -4.25 -4.07
CA GLN A 186 10.82 -3.15 -4.80
C GLN A 186 9.62 -2.57 -4.06
N LEU A 187 9.01 -3.30 -3.13
CA LEU A 187 7.93 -2.73 -2.31
C LEU A 187 8.43 -1.60 -1.42
N ILE A 188 9.71 -1.62 -1.05
CA ILE A 188 10.37 -0.57 -0.26
C ILE A 188 10.86 0.52 -1.21
N ASP A 189 11.69 0.15 -2.20
CA ASP A 189 12.42 1.11 -3.00
C ASP A 189 11.58 1.77 -4.09
N GLY A 190 10.61 1.05 -4.66
CA GLY A 190 9.79 1.47 -5.78
C GLY A 190 8.93 2.71 -5.49
N PRO A 191 8.02 2.66 -4.49
CA PRO A 191 7.21 3.82 -4.12
C PRO A 191 8.05 5.03 -3.71
N LEU A 192 9.18 4.80 -3.04
CA LEU A 192 10.06 5.87 -2.58
C LEU A 192 10.79 6.56 -3.75
N LYS A 193 11.22 5.81 -4.76
CA LYS A 193 11.76 6.37 -6.01
C LYS A 193 10.76 7.31 -6.69
N VAL A 194 9.48 6.91 -6.74
CA VAL A 194 8.42 7.74 -7.35
C VAL A 194 8.20 9.03 -6.54
N LEU A 195 8.12 8.95 -5.21
CA LEU A 195 7.97 10.13 -4.35
C LEU A 195 9.15 11.11 -4.49
N ARG A 196 10.39 10.59 -4.52
CA ARG A 196 11.60 11.40 -4.76
C ARG A 196 11.61 12.05 -6.14
N SER A 197 11.20 11.30 -7.15
CA SER A 197 11.09 11.80 -8.51
C SER A 197 10.10 12.97 -8.58
N ALA A 198 8.90 12.81 -8.02
CA ALA A 198 7.89 13.86 -7.95
C ALA A 198 8.36 15.10 -7.20
N ALA A 199 9.01 14.94 -6.03
CA ALA A 199 9.54 16.05 -5.27
C ALA A 199 10.57 16.86 -6.06
N ARG A 200 11.42 16.18 -6.85
CA ARG A 200 12.44 16.80 -7.70
C ARG A 200 11.83 17.50 -8.93
N THR A 201 10.77 16.96 -9.52
CA THR A 201 10.15 17.51 -10.74
C THR A 201 8.98 18.44 -10.46
N GLY A 202 8.56 18.60 -9.20
CA GLY A 202 7.39 19.41 -8.84
C GLY A 202 6.05 18.78 -9.22
N ASN A 203 6.01 17.45 -9.39
CA ASN A 203 4.79 16.73 -9.75
C ASN A 203 4.01 16.25 -8.52
N ALA A 204 2.73 15.97 -8.74
CA ALA A 204 1.89 15.24 -7.80
C ALA A 204 2.17 13.74 -7.85
N VAL A 205 1.65 12.97 -6.88
CA VAL A 205 1.75 11.50 -6.86
C VAL A 205 0.42 10.89 -6.47
N ALA A 206 0.04 9.83 -7.19
CA ALA A 206 -1.05 8.96 -6.81
C ALA A 206 -0.53 7.53 -6.58
N GLY A 207 -1.06 6.89 -5.55
CA GLY A 207 -0.93 5.46 -5.30
C GLY A 207 -2.30 4.82 -5.31
N GLN A 208 -2.46 3.65 -5.92
CA GLN A 208 -3.70 2.90 -5.84
C GLN A 208 -3.51 1.39 -5.92
N THR A 209 -4.37 0.69 -5.20
CA THR A 209 -4.51 -0.76 -5.20
C THR A 209 -5.72 -1.20 -6.04
N ARG A 210 -5.53 -2.25 -6.82
CA ARG A 210 -6.51 -2.86 -7.73
C ARG A 210 -6.56 -4.37 -7.58
N TRP A 211 -7.67 -4.97 -8.00
CA TRP A 211 -7.84 -6.42 -8.08
C TRP A 211 -8.41 -6.78 -9.45
N TYR A 212 -7.80 -7.76 -10.12
CA TYR A 212 -8.21 -8.30 -11.43
C TYR A 212 -8.43 -9.81 -11.38
#